data_AF-A0A7V1Q0Q6-F1
#
_entry.id   AF-A0A7V1Q0Q6-F1
#
_cell.length_a   1.000
_cell.length_b   1.000
_cell.length_c   1.000
_cell.angle_alpha   90.00
_cell.angle_beta   90.00
_cell.angle_gamma   90.00
#
_symmetry.space_group_name_H-M   'P 1'
#
loop_
_entity.id
_entity.type
_entity.pdbx_description
1 polymer ?
#
loop_
_entity_poly.entity_id
_entity_poly.type
_entity_poly.pdbx_seq_one_letter_code
_entity_poly.pdbx_strand_id
1 'polypeptide(L)'
;MGQSRHHYEQALEAHLRDRRIPFISLNEARRALLPPGQALRATELGHDQPREVTLKSFDHVIYGSPHNLLVDIKGRKVKARKSEATVGRLESWVTLEDVEALTRWERLFG
;
A
#
# COMPACT_ATOMS: atom_id res chain seq x y z
N MET A 1 2.49 -6.91 -16.33
CA MET A 1 1.82 -5.76 -15.64
C MET A 1 2.62 -5.23 -14.42
N GLY A 2 3.87 -5.64 -14.17
CA GLY A 2 4.61 -5.24 -12.96
C GLY A 2 5.40 -3.93 -13.00
N GLN A 3 5.76 -3.39 -14.17
CA GLN A 3 6.68 -2.23 -14.23
C GLN A 3 6.04 -0.89 -13.86
N SER A 4 4.73 -0.72 -14.06
CA SER A 4 4.07 0.56 -13.80
C SER A 4 3.90 0.85 -12.31
N ARG A 5 3.69 -0.16 -11.46
CA ARG A 5 3.55 0.02 -10.00
C ARG A 5 4.85 0.53 -9.39
N HIS A 6 5.96 -0.12 -9.74
CA HIS A 6 7.29 0.33 -9.36
C HIS A 6 7.60 1.77 -9.76
N HIS A 7 7.09 2.26 -10.90
CA HIS A 7 7.30 3.66 -11.29
C HIS A 7 6.63 4.66 -10.33
N TYR A 8 5.39 4.41 -9.91
CA TYR A 8 4.67 5.31 -9.00
C TYR A 8 5.22 5.22 -7.58
N GLU A 9 5.56 4.01 -7.12
CA GLU A 9 6.27 3.79 -5.86
C GLU A 9 7.58 4.59 -5.84
N GLN A 10 8.43 4.43 -6.86
CA GLN A 10 9.69 5.17 -6.95
C GLN A 10 9.50 6.69 -6.99
N ALA A 11 8.49 7.18 -7.71
CA ALA A 11 8.19 8.61 -7.76
C ALA A 11 7.75 9.15 -6.38
N LEU A 12 6.91 8.41 -5.66
CA LEU A 12 6.53 8.77 -4.29
C LEU A 12 7.76 8.76 -3.37
N GLU A 13 8.56 7.69 -3.40
CA GLU A 13 9.75 7.58 -2.55
C GLU A 13 10.76 8.69 -2.83
N ALA A 14 10.97 9.06 -4.10
CA ALA A 14 11.83 10.19 -4.46
C ALA A 14 11.30 11.50 -3.85
N HIS A 15 9.99 11.74 -3.89
CA HIS A 15 9.36 12.89 -3.27
C HIS A 15 9.51 12.88 -1.74
N LEU A 16 9.30 11.73 -1.09
CA LEU A 16 9.45 11.60 0.36
C LEU A 16 10.90 11.83 0.80
N ARG A 17 11.89 11.31 0.05
CA ARG A 17 13.32 11.55 0.30
C ARG A 17 13.70 13.02 0.15
N ASP A 18 13.24 13.68 -0.92
CA ASP A 18 13.47 15.11 -1.15
C ASP A 18 12.93 15.97 0.00
N ARG A 19 11.74 15.62 0.49
CA ARG A 19 11.08 16.29 1.62
C ARG A 19 11.60 15.85 3.00
N ARG A 20 12.53 14.89 3.06
CA ARG A 20 13.04 14.26 4.29
C ARG A 20 11.91 13.71 5.19
N ILE A 21 10.86 13.17 4.57
CA ILE A 21 9.78 12.50 5.29
C ILE A 21 10.20 11.05 5.51
N PRO A 22 10.26 10.54 6.76
CA PRO A 22 10.65 9.16 7.01
C PRO A 22 9.57 8.19 6.51
N PHE A 23 9.97 7.09 5.88
CA PHE A 23 9.06 6.06 5.42
C PHE A 23 9.76 4.70 5.37
N ILE A 24 8.97 3.61 5.33
CA ILE A 24 9.44 2.24 5.12
C ILE A 24 8.64 1.59 4.00
N SER A 25 9.32 0.93 3.05
CA SER A 25 8.71 0.04 2.07
C SER A 25 8.47 -1.35 2.67
N LEU A 26 7.21 -1.80 2.67
CA LEU A 26 6.84 -3.11 3.20
C LEU A 26 7.21 -4.25 2.27
N ASN A 27 7.25 -4.01 0.96
CA ASN A 27 7.66 -5.00 -0.01
C ASN A 27 9.13 -5.42 0.21
N GLU A 28 10.00 -4.47 0.57
CA GLU A 28 11.39 -4.74 0.93
C GLU A 28 11.49 -5.46 2.29
N ALA A 29 10.77 -4.97 3.31
CA ALA A 29 10.76 -5.58 4.64
C ALA A 29 10.27 -7.03 4.59
N ARG A 30 9.18 -7.31 3.87
CA ARG A 30 8.64 -8.67 3.72
C ARG A 30 9.63 -9.59 3.02
N ARG A 31 10.25 -9.14 1.93
CA ARG A 31 11.25 -9.92 1.19
C ARG A 31 12.49 -10.23 2.04
N ALA A 32 12.84 -9.35 2.97
CA ALA A 32 13.97 -9.56 3.88
C ALA A 32 13.63 -10.49 5.05
N LEU A 33 12.39 -10.44 5.56
CA LEU A 33 12.01 -11.11 6.80
C LEU A 33 11.31 -12.47 6.62
N LEU A 34 10.67 -12.72 5.47
CA LEU A 34 9.89 -13.94 5.26
C LEU A 34 10.49 -14.83 4.14
N PRO A 35 10.50 -16.16 4.33
CA PRO A 35 10.74 -17.11 3.26
C PRO A 35 9.80 -16.88 2.06
N PRO A 36 10.26 -17.17 0.83
CA PRO A 36 9.39 -17.12 -0.35
C PRO A 36 8.14 -17.96 -0.16
N GLY A 37 6.96 -17.37 -0.43
CA GLY A 37 5.67 -18.05 -0.32
C GLY A 37 5.03 -18.04 1.07
N GLN A 38 5.73 -17.60 2.13
CA GLN A 38 5.07 -17.37 3.43
C GLN A 38 4.30 -16.06 3.45
N ALA A 39 3.14 -16.08 4.10
CA ALA A 39 2.29 -14.92 4.32
C ALA A 39 2.26 -14.54 5.79
N LEU A 40 2.14 -13.24 6.05
CA LEU A 40 1.91 -12.72 7.39
C LEU A 40 0.55 -13.18 7.86
N ARG A 41 0.47 -13.63 9.11
CA ARG A 41 -0.79 -13.99 9.76
C ARG A 41 -1.01 -13.10 10.97
N ALA A 42 -2.26 -12.73 11.19
CA ALA A 42 -2.71 -12.08 12.41
C ALA A 42 -3.77 -12.95 13.08
N THR A 43 -3.84 -12.83 14.40
CA THR A 43 -4.91 -13.42 15.19
C THR A 43 -5.96 -12.35 15.45
N GLU A 44 -7.16 -12.53 14.92
CA GLU A 44 -8.30 -11.69 15.25
C GLU A 44 -9.03 -12.27 16.46
N LEU A 45 -9.24 -11.45 17.48
CA LEU A 45 -10.09 -11.80 18.62
C LEU A 45 -11.56 -11.64 18.18
N GLY A 46 -12.17 -12.76 17.76
CA GLY A 46 -13.59 -12.85 17.46
C GLY A 46 -14.44 -13.08 18.73
N HIS A 47 -15.77 -13.01 18.57
CA HIS A 47 -16.72 -13.17 19.68
C HIS A 47 -16.72 -14.57 20.31
N ASP A 48 -16.40 -15.62 19.56
CA ASP A 48 -16.43 -17.00 20.05
C ASP A 48 -15.04 -17.62 20.22
N GLN A 49 -14.12 -17.45 19.26
CA GLN A 49 -12.73 -17.95 19.34
C GLN A 49 -11.75 -17.07 18.53
N PRO A 50 -10.45 -17.06 18.89
CA PRO A 50 -9.42 -16.43 18.08
C PRO A 50 -9.33 -17.07 16.70
N ARG A 51 -9.32 -16.26 15.64
CA ARG A 51 -9.20 -16.72 14.26
C ARG A 51 -7.90 -16.22 13.65
N GLU A 52 -7.12 -17.13 13.06
CA GLU A 52 -6.01 -16.73 12.21
C GLU A 52 -6.51 -16.23 10.86
N VAL A 53 -6.03 -15.05 10.47
CA VAL A 53 -6.28 -14.43 9.17
C VAL A 53 -4.96 -14.13 8.46
N THR A 54 -4.94 -14.34 7.15
CA THR A 54 -3.80 -13.92 6.32
C THR A 54 -3.84 -12.41 6.14
N LEU A 55 -2.75 -11.74 6.46
CA LEU A 55 -2.60 -10.31 6.21
C LEU A 55 -2.02 -10.08 4.80
N LYS A 56 -2.80 -9.37 4.00
CA LYS A 56 -2.32 -8.81 2.74
C LYS A 56 -1.36 -7.66 3.04
N SER A 57 -0.25 -7.61 2.31
CA SER A 57 0.73 -6.53 2.43
C SER A 57 0.25 -5.28 1.68
N PHE A 58 0.64 -4.12 2.19
CA PHE A 58 0.51 -2.81 1.54
C PHE A 58 1.91 -2.28 1.20
N ASP A 59 2.02 -1.10 0.59
CA ASP A 59 3.27 -0.65 -0.03
C ASP A 59 4.18 0.07 0.98
N HIS A 60 3.68 1.08 1.70
CA HIS A 60 4.52 1.93 2.55
C HIS A 60 3.88 2.31 3.88
N VAL A 61 4.71 2.41 4.92
CA VAL A 61 4.41 3.20 6.12
C VAL A 61 5.12 4.53 5.99
N ILE A 62 4.38 5.64 6.09
CA ILE A 62 4.95 6.99 6.12
C ILE A 62 4.82 7.53 7.53
N TYR A 63 5.93 7.95 8.13
CA TYR A 63 5.95 8.47 9.48
C TYR A 63 5.69 9.97 9.49
N GLY A 64 4.71 10.37 10.28
CA GLY A 64 4.28 11.75 10.40
C GLY A 64 3.96 12.12 11.84
N SER A 65 3.59 13.38 12.03
CA SER A 65 3.05 13.88 13.29
C SER A 65 1.77 14.64 12.97
N PRO A 66 0.62 14.33 13.61
CA PRO A 66 0.47 13.44 14.76
C PRO A 66 0.31 11.94 14.44
N HIS A 67 0.13 11.55 13.18
CA HIS A 67 -0.16 10.17 12.81
C HIS A 67 0.80 9.62 11.75
N ASN A 68 0.97 8.31 11.77
CA ASN A 68 1.60 7.55 10.68
C ASN A 68 0.54 7.19 9.64
N LEU A 69 0.96 7.03 8.39
CA LEU A 69 0.08 6.66 7.28
C LEU A 69 0.44 5.26 6.76
N LEU A 70 -0.57 4.41 6.62
CA LEU A 70 -0.48 3.15 5.89
C LEU A 70 -0.93 3.41 4.45
N VAL A 71 -0.05 3.15 3.48
CA VAL A 71 -0.26 3.59 2.09
C VAL A 71 -0.17 2.41 1.14
N ASP A 72 -1.18 2.31 0.27
CA ASP A 72 -1.24 1.41 -0.88
C ASP A 72 -1.35 2.25 -2.16
N ILE A 73 -0.44 2.05 -3.11
CA ILE A 73 -0.19 2.94 -4.23
C ILE A 73 -0.88 2.39 -5.47
N LYS A 74 -1.87 3.15 -5.96
CA LYS A 74 -2.54 2.87 -7.22
C LYS A 74 -2.24 3.97 -8.22
N GLY A 75 -1.76 3.57 -9.40
CA GLY A 75 -1.45 4.51 -10.47
C GLY A 75 -2.02 4.09 -11.81
N ARG A 76 -2.35 5.08 -12.63
CA ARG A 76 -2.90 4.92 -13.98
C ARG A 76 -2.22 5.89 -14.92
N LYS A 77 -1.68 5.37 -16.03
CA LYS A 77 -1.20 6.22 -17.13
C LYS A 77 -2.40 6.60 -17.98
N VAL A 78 -2.79 7.87 -17.97
CA VAL A 78 -3.81 8.38 -18.90
C VAL A 78 -3.11 8.76 -20.20
N LYS A 79 -3.55 8.16 -21.31
CA LYS A 79 -3.05 8.56 -22.63
C LYS A 79 -3.64 9.92 -22.98
N ALA A 80 -2.79 10.91 -23.26
CA ALA A 80 -3.25 12.14 -23.88
C ALA A 80 -3.85 11.80 -25.26
N ARG A 81 -5.15 12.11 -25.47
CA ARG A 81 -5.73 12.09 -26.82
C ARG A 81 -5.36 13.39 -27.53
N LYS A 82 -5.29 13.33 -28.87
CA LYS A 82 -4.85 14.44 -29.75
C LYS A 82 -5.69 15.74 -29.66
N SER A 83 -6.79 15.77 -28.91
CA SER A 83 -7.58 16.98 -28.69
C SER A 83 -7.52 17.40 -27.23
N GLU A 84 -7.26 18.69 -27.00
CA GLU A 84 -7.14 19.34 -25.68
C GLU A 84 -8.38 19.18 -24.78
N ALA A 85 -9.51 18.72 -25.33
CA ALA A 85 -10.82 18.82 -24.68
C ALA A 85 -11.20 17.64 -23.74
N THR A 86 -10.43 16.55 -23.66
CA THR A 86 -10.78 15.44 -22.75
C THR A 86 -9.56 14.88 -22.02
N VAL A 87 -9.33 15.37 -20.81
CA VAL A 87 -8.50 14.66 -19.82
C VAL A 87 -9.13 13.29 -19.62
N GLY A 88 -8.42 12.22 -19.99
CA GLY A 88 -8.95 10.87 -19.85
C GLY A 88 -9.29 10.54 -18.38
N ARG A 89 -10.22 9.60 -18.16
CA ARG A 89 -10.75 9.28 -16.83
C ARG A 89 -9.62 8.92 -15.84
N LEU A 90 -9.57 9.66 -14.74
CA LEU A 90 -8.57 9.54 -13.66
C LEU A 90 -9.00 8.57 -12.55
N GLU A 91 -10.14 7.87 -12.68
CA GLU A 91 -10.55 6.96 -11.60
C GLU A 91 -9.59 5.78 -11.47
N SER A 92 -9.38 5.40 -10.21
CA SER A 92 -8.61 4.23 -9.80
C SER A 92 -9.52 3.29 -9.01
N TRP A 93 -9.16 2.01 -8.98
CA TRP A 93 -9.94 0.96 -8.34
C TRP A 93 -9.04 0.17 -7.40
N VAL A 94 -9.60 -0.23 -6.26
CA VAL A 94 -8.97 -1.05 -5.23
C VAL A 94 -9.98 -2.11 -4.80
N THR A 95 -9.51 -3.29 -4.38
CA THR A 95 -10.45 -4.32 -3.92
C THR A 95 -10.93 -4.00 -2.51
N LEU A 96 -12.11 -4.49 -2.14
CA LEU A 96 -12.58 -4.39 -0.74
C LEU A 96 -11.58 -5.07 0.21
N GLU A 97 -11.02 -6.22 -0.20
CA GLU A 97 -10.01 -6.94 0.56
C GLU A 97 -8.75 -6.10 0.85
N ASP A 98 -8.29 -5.28 -0.11
CA ASP A 98 -7.17 -4.35 0.09
C ASP A 98 -7.50 -3.31 1.18
N VAL A 99 -8.72 -2.76 1.14
CA VAL A 99 -9.20 -1.79 2.15
C VAL A 99 -9.30 -2.45 3.53
N GLU A 100 -9.91 -3.63 3.63
CA GLU A 100 -10.01 -4.39 4.87
C GLU A 100 -8.62 -4.77 5.42
N ALA A 101 -7.66 -5.07 4.55
CA ALA A 101 -6.30 -5.35 4.97
C ALA A 101 -5.63 -4.13 5.59
N LEU A 102 -5.81 -2.93 5.03
CA LEU A 102 -5.32 -1.69 5.64
C LEU A 102 -5.94 -1.45 7.02
N THR A 103 -7.26 -1.66 7.17
CA THR A 103 -7.93 -1.55 8.48
C THR A 103 -7.42 -2.57 9.50
N ARG A 104 -7.10 -3.80 9.08
CA ARG A 104 -6.46 -4.80 9.95
C ARG A 104 -5.08 -4.32 10.41
N TRP A 105 -4.29 -3.76 9.51
CA TRP A 105 -2.98 -3.22 9.84
C TRP A 105 -3.06 -2.01 10.77
N GLU A 106 -3.99 -1.08 10.53
CA GLU A 106 -4.23 0.07 11.41
C GLU A 106 -4.45 -0.38 12.86
N ARG A 107 -5.31 -1.38 13.09
CA ARG A 107 -5.54 -1.95 14.42
C ARG A 107 -4.29 -2.57 15.06
N LEU A 108 -3.36 -3.08 14.27
CA LEU A 108 -2.11 -3.69 14.77
C LEU A 108 -1.04 -2.64 15.10
N PHE A 109 -1.01 -1.51 14.40
CA PHE A 109 -0.08 -0.43 14.67
C PHE A 109 -0.52 0.44 15.87
N GLY A 110 -1.81 0.45 16.20
CA GLY A 110 -2.41 1.29 17.25
C GLY A 110 -2.61 2.73 16.79
#